data_AF-A0A1J1GKU2-F1
#
_entry.id   AF-A0A1J1GKU2-F1
#
_cell.length_a   1.000
_cell.length_b   1.000
_cell.length_c   1.000
_cell.angle_alpha   90.00
_cell.angle_beta   90.00
_cell.angle_gamma   90.00
#
_symmetry.space_group_name_H-M   'P 1'
#
loop_
_entity.id
_entity.type
_entity.pdbx_description
1 polymer ?
#
loop_
_entity_poly.entity_id
_entity_poly.type
_entity_poly.pdbx_seq_one_letter_code
_entity_poly.pdbx_strand_id
1 'polypeptide(L)'
;MKICILLLFICKNVLSFKIKKNVSNNFIKIKSIYKGTFYKRNITLQAHTNKNFRKLGRNASQRRALLRALTTSLLRHGKIITTEAKAKEARRKVDRIITYAKRHDNNKQYAYRLIANYVYDRELANNIVKQAPIKYKERNGGYTKITLLPKSRKGDAARMAVLELL
;
A
#
# COMPACT_ATOMS: atom_id res chain seq x y z
N MET A 1 -4.78 3.39 -66.96
CA MET A 1 -4.80 4.11 -65.66
C MET A 1 -5.68 3.47 -64.57
N LYS A 2 -6.77 2.74 -64.89
CA LYS A 2 -7.66 2.10 -63.87
C LYS A 2 -7.06 0.89 -63.13
N ILE A 3 -6.16 0.12 -63.77
CA ILE A 3 -5.52 -1.08 -63.18
C ILE A 3 -4.51 -0.75 -62.07
N CYS A 4 -3.72 0.33 -62.21
CA CYS A 4 -2.77 0.75 -61.17
C CYS A 4 -3.45 1.24 -59.88
N ILE A 5 -4.62 1.90 -60.00
CA ILE A 5 -5.39 2.38 -58.84
C ILE A 5 -5.93 1.20 -58.04
N LEU A 6 -6.42 0.15 -58.73
CA LEU A 6 -6.92 -1.07 -58.08
C LEU A 6 -5.77 -1.84 -57.40
N LEU A 7 -4.61 -1.95 -58.06
CA LEU A 7 -3.42 -2.60 -57.47
C LEU A 7 -2.94 -1.87 -56.21
N LEU A 8 -2.90 -0.53 -56.23
CA LEU A 8 -2.55 0.29 -55.06
C LEU A 8 -3.56 0.15 -53.91
N PHE A 9 -4.85 0.02 -54.21
CA PHE A 9 -5.90 -0.19 -53.21
C PHE A 9 -5.78 -1.57 -52.54
N ILE A 10 -5.53 -2.61 -53.34
CA ILE A 10 -5.34 -3.98 -52.85
C ILE A 10 -4.04 -4.06 -52.02
N CYS A 11 -2.94 -3.46 -52.49
CA CYS A 11 -1.69 -3.42 -51.74
C CYS A 11 -1.82 -2.65 -50.40
N LYS A 12 -2.51 -1.49 -50.38
CA LYS A 12 -2.77 -0.75 -49.14
C LYS A 12 -3.64 -1.54 -48.15
N ASN A 13 -4.66 -2.27 -48.63
CA ASN A 13 -5.51 -3.09 -47.76
C ASN A 13 -4.79 -4.33 -47.23
N VAL A 14 -4.00 -5.02 -48.07
CA VAL A 14 -3.21 -6.18 -47.65
C VAL A 14 -2.13 -5.78 -46.65
N LEU A 15 -1.45 -4.65 -46.87
CA LEU A 15 -0.45 -4.12 -45.93
C LEU A 15 -1.10 -3.68 -44.62
N SER A 16 -2.25 -2.99 -44.67
CA SER A 16 -3.02 -2.58 -43.49
C SER A 16 -3.52 -3.78 -42.68
N PHE A 17 -3.96 -4.86 -43.34
CA PHE A 17 -4.39 -6.09 -42.67
C PHE A 17 -3.23 -6.84 -42.01
N LYS A 18 -2.07 -6.89 -42.68
CA LYS A 18 -0.86 -7.54 -42.16
C LYS A 18 -0.27 -6.74 -40.98
N ILE A 19 -0.29 -5.41 -41.04
CA ILE A 19 0.07 -4.53 -39.92
C ILE A 19 -0.92 -4.70 -38.75
N LYS A 20 -2.24 -4.70 -39.00
CA LYS A 20 -3.26 -4.92 -37.93
C LYS A 20 -3.09 -6.27 -37.25
N LYS A 21 -2.85 -7.36 -37.98
CA LYS A 21 -2.59 -8.69 -37.39
C LYS A 21 -1.27 -8.75 -36.59
N ASN A 22 -0.21 -8.07 -37.04
CA ASN A 22 1.06 -8.02 -36.30
C ASN A 22 0.96 -7.14 -35.04
N VAL A 23 0.27 -6.00 -35.12
CA VAL A 23 -0.02 -5.12 -33.98
C VAL A 23 -0.91 -5.85 -32.98
N SER A 24 -1.97 -6.55 -33.41
CA SER A 24 -2.84 -7.31 -32.48
C SER A 24 -2.10 -8.45 -31.79
N ASN A 25 -1.26 -9.20 -32.51
CA ASN A 25 -0.50 -10.31 -31.93
C ASN A 25 0.55 -9.84 -30.93
N ASN A 26 1.28 -8.76 -31.21
CA ASN A 26 2.17 -8.13 -30.23
C ASN A 26 1.39 -7.55 -29.04
N PHE A 27 0.23 -6.94 -29.27
CA PHE A 27 -0.62 -6.40 -28.19
C PHE A 27 -1.19 -7.49 -27.29
N ILE A 28 -1.52 -8.66 -27.84
CA ILE A 28 -1.99 -9.84 -27.09
C ILE A 28 -0.83 -10.47 -26.29
N LYS A 29 0.37 -10.56 -26.87
CA LYS A 29 1.59 -11.02 -26.18
C LYS A 29 1.99 -10.08 -25.04
N ILE A 30 1.94 -8.77 -25.28
CA ILE A 30 2.08 -7.69 -24.30
C ILE A 30 1.02 -7.89 -23.20
N LYS A 31 -0.27 -8.03 -23.53
CA LYS A 31 -1.35 -8.27 -22.54
C LYS A 31 -1.13 -9.55 -21.71
N SER A 32 -0.63 -10.64 -22.27
CA SER A 32 -0.37 -11.87 -21.50
C SER A 32 0.83 -11.72 -20.54
N ILE A 33 1.89 -11.02 -20.97
CA ILE A 33 3.05 -10.66 -20.14
C ILE A 33 2.64 -9.73 -18.98
N TYR A 34 1.75 -8.77 -19.21
CA TYR A 34 1.24 -7.88 -18.15
C TYR A 34 0.19 -8.53 -17.23
N LYS A 35 -0.54 -9.56 -17.69
CA LYS A 35 -1.50 -10.31 -16.84
C LYS A 35 -0.78 -11.14 -15.77
N GLY A 36 0.43 -11.66 -16.05
CA GLY A 36 1.24 -12.41 -15.08
C GLY A 36 1.96 -11.55 -14.03
N THR A 37 2.19 -10.28 -14.31
CA THR A 37 2.92 -9.36 -13.41
C THR A 37 2.01 -8.52 -12.51
N PHE A 38 0.70 -8.44 -12.81
CA PHE A 38 -0.22 -7.60 -12.04
C PHE A 38 -0.76 -8.25 -10.75
N TYR A 39 -0.71 -9.58 -10.63
CA TYR A 39 -1.27 -10.34 -9.50
C TYR A 39 -0.25 -10.83 -8.46
N LYS A 40 1.04 -10.48 -8.62
CA LYS A 40 2.10 -10.73 -7.62
C LYS A 40 2.63 -9.44 -7.00
N ARG A 41 1.81 -8.39 -6.89
CA ARG A 41 2.11 -7.33 -5.93
C ARG A 41 1.84 -7.91 -4.54
N ASN A 42 2.88 -8.44 -3.92
CA ASN A 42 2.92 -8.61 -2.48
C ASN A 42 2.72 -7.24 -1.84
N ILE A 43 1.47 -6.84 -1.58
CA ILE A 43 1.16 -5.64 -0.82
C ILE A 43 1.41 -6.00 0.64
N THR A 44 2.67 -6.07 1.03
CA THR A 44 3.11 -6.43 2.40
C THR A 44 2.45 -5.58 3.48
N LEU A 45 2.00 -4.37 3.14
CA LEU A 45 1.24 -3.48 4.02
C LEU A 45 -0.24 -3.85 4.16
N GLN A 46 -0.91 -4.27 3.07
CA GLN A 46 -2.34 -4.66 3.08
C GLN A 46 -2.56 -6.15 3.38
N ALA A 47 -1.53 -6.98 3.23
CA ALA A 47 -1.60 -8.41 3.48
C ALA A 47 -1.87 -8.71 4.96
N HIS A 48 -2.81 -9.64 5.17
CA HIS A 48 -3.14 -10.28 6.45
C HIS A 48 -2.87 -11.78 6.34
N THR A 49 -1.66 -12.15 5.92
CA THR A 49 -1.30 -13.55 5.64
C THR A 49 -0.66 -14.26 6.82
N ASN A 50 -0.22 -13.55 7.86
CA ASN A 50 0.40 -14.20 9.03
C ASN A 50 -0.64 -14.78 9.98
N LYS A 51 -0.47 -16.05 10.37
CA LYS A 51 -1.32 -16.78 11.33
C LYS A 51 -1.43 -16.09 12.71
N ASN A 52 -0.49 -15.19 13.06
CA ASN A 52 -0.29 -14.62 14.41
C ASN A 52 -0.83 -13.18 14.62
N PHE A 53 -1.97 -12.82 14.01
CA PHE A 53 -2.66 -11.54 14.29
C PHE A 53 -3.91 -11.75 15.15
N ARG A 54 -4.38 -10.69 15.82
CA ARG A 54 -5.70 -10.69 16.46
C ARG A 54 -6.82 -10.45 15.46
N LYS A 55 -7.92 -11.21 15.59
CA LYS A 55 -9.13 -11.05 14.74
C LYS A 55 -9.97 -9.81 15.11
N LEU A 56 -9.81 -9.25 16.32
CA LEU A 56 -10.52 -8.05 16.80
C LEU A 56 -12.05 -8.13 16.67
N GLY A 57 -12.60 -9.35 16.64
CA GLY A 57 -14.03 -9.62 16.44
C GLY A 57 -14.59 -9.09 15.11
N ARG A 58 -13.78 -8.98 14.05
CA ARG A 58 -14.20 -8.36 12.77
C ARG A 58 -13.84 -9.22 11.57
N ASN A 59 -14.66 -9.10 10.53
CA ASN A 59 -14.38 -9.67 9.22
C ASN A 59 -13.10 -9.06 8.61
N ALA A 60 -12.48 -9.78 7.67
CA ALA A 60 -11.18 -9.41 7.12
C ALA A 60 -11.16 -8.01 6.47
N SER A 61 -12.22 -7.63 5.77
CA SER A 61 -12.39 -6.32 5.13
C SER A 61 -12.53 -5.19 6.17
N GLN A 62 -13.46 -5.35 7.11
CA GLN A 62 -13.71 -4.37 8.18
C GLN A 62 -12.47 -4.13 9.04
N ARG A 63 -11.73 -5.21 9.36
CA ARG A 63 -10.50 -5.11 10.12
C ARG A 63 -9.38 -4.41 9.35
N ARG A 64 -9.27 -4.67 8.04
CA ARG A 64 -8.34 -3.93 7.15
C ARG A 64 -8.60 -2.43 7.24
N ALA A 65 -9.86 -2.04 7.08
CA ALA A 65 -10.28 -0.64 7.17
C ALA A 65 -9.98 -0.04 8.56
N LEU A 66 -10.31 -0.76 9.64
CA LEU A 66 -10.03 -0.31 11.01
C LEU A 66 -8.52 -0.05 11.24
N LEU A 67 -7.66 -1.00 10.87
CA LEU A 67 -6.22 -0.85 11.08
C LEU A 67 -5.63 0.25 10.19
N ARG A 68 -6.14 0.38 8.97
CA ARG A 68 -5.78 1.47 8.06
C ARG A 68 -6.12 2.84 8.66
N ALA A 69 -7.33 2.97 9.23
CA ALA A 69 -7.77 4.18 9.89
C ALA A 69 -6.90 4.51 11.11
N LEU A 70 -6.71 3.57 12.03
CA LEU A 70 -5.88 3.79 13.22
C LEU A 70 -4.43 4.15 12.88
N THR A 71 -3.85 3.48 11.89
CA THR A 71 -2.48 3.76 11.43
C THR A 71 -2.39 5.16 10.83
N THR A 72 -3.36 5.54 10.00
CA THR A 72 -3.42 6.89 9.39
C THR A 72 -3.58 7.95 10.47
N SER A 73 -4.48 7.76 11.43
CA SER A 73 -4.68 8.68 12.55
C SER A 73 -3.42 8.83 13.41
N LEU A 74 -2.73 7.74 13.72
CA LEU A 74 -1.48 7.82 14.48
C LEU A 74 -0.40 8.60 13.71
N LEU A 75 -0.22 8.30 12.43
CA LEU A 75 0.80 8.98 11.63
C LEU A 75 0.49 10.46 11.44
N ARG A 76 -0.79 10.83 11.39
CA ARG A 76 -1.23 12.23 11.28
C ARG A 76 -1.06 13.01 12.58
N HIS A 77 -1.48 12.44 13.71
CA HIS A 77 -1.54 13.16 14.98
C HIS A 77 -0.35 12.88 15.91
N GLY A 78 0.49 11.90 15.59
CA GLY A 78 1.61 11.44 16.42
C GLY A 78 1.21 10.62 17.64
N LYS A 79 -0.01 10.78 18.15
CA LYS A 79 -0.52 10.11 19.35
C LYS A 79 -2.02 9.81 19.22
N ILE A 80 -2.43 8.60 19.61
CA ILE A 80 -3.84 8.21 19.68
C ILE A 80 -4.14 7.40 20.95
N ILE A 81 -5.39 7.42 21.38
CA ILE A 81 -5.89 6.60 22.48
C ILE A 81 -6.84 5.54 21.90
N THR A 82 -6.58 4.27 22.19
CA THR A 82 -7.41 3.17 21.70
C THR A 82 -7.39 1.99 22.66
N THR A 83 -8.06 0.88 22.32
CA THR A 83 -7.99 -0.31 23.17
C THR A 83 -6.63 -1.00 23.01
N GLU A 84 -6.13 -1.65 24.07
CA GLU A 84 -4.83 -2.31 24.08
C GLU A 84 -4.67 -3.29 22.90
N ALA A 85 -5.72 -4.05 22.61
CA ALA A 85 -5.74 -5.00 21.51
C ALA A 85 -5.57 -4.33 20.14
N LYS A 86 -6.24 -3.19 19.91
CA LYS A 86 -6.15 -2.41 18.67
C LYS A 86 -4.79 -1.72 18.55
N ALA A 87 -4.28 -1.16 19.65
CA ALA A 87 -2.98 -0.50 19.69
C ALA A 87 -1.84 -1.45 19.28
N LYS A 88 -1.84 -2.67 19.83
CA LYS A 88 -0.82 -3.70 19.52
C LYS A 88 -0.81 -4.10 18.04
N GLU A 89 -1.98 -4.18 17.39
CA GLU A 89 -2.06 -4.49 15.95
C GLU A 89 -1.71 -3.27 15.07
N ALA A 90 -2.12 -2.06 15.47
CA ALA A 90 -1.78 -0.83 14.75
C ALA A 90 -0.27 -0.56 14.78
N ARG A 91 0.40 -0.75 15.93
CA ARG A 91 1.86 -0.68 16.08
C ARG A 91 2.60 -1.46 14.99
N ARG A 92 2.20 -2.71 14.74
CA ARG A 92 2.85 -3.57 13.73
C ARG A 92 2.78 -2.99 12.32
N LYS A 93 1.69 -2.30 11.99
CA LYS A 93 1.50 -1.67 10.67
C LYS A 93 2.30 -0.37 10.57
N VAL A 94 2.28 0.45 11.61
CA VAL A 94 3.04 1.70 11.70
C VAL A 94 4.55 1.42 11.60
N ASP A 95 5.06 0.49 12.40
CA ASP A 95 6.49 0.17 12.42
C ASP A 95 6.96 -0.30 11.04
N ARG A 96 6.13 -1.09 10.35
CA ARG A 96 6.40 -1.55 8.98
C ARG A 96 6.42 -0.40 7.98
N ILE A 97 5.50 0.57 8.08
CA ILE A 97 5.47 1.75 7.21
C ILE A 97 6.76 2.57 7.38
N ILE A 98 7.14 2.86 8.62
CA ILE A 98 8.37 3.61 8.92
C ILE A 98 9.61 2.86 8.43
N THR A 99 9.65 1.54 8.64
CA THR A 99 10.73 0.69 8.12
C THR A 99 10.85 0.76 6.61
N TYR A 100 9.72 0.74 5.87
CA TYR A 100 9.75 0.87 4.42
C TYR A 100 10.24 2.25 3.96
N ALA A 101 9.79 3.31 4.62
CA ALA A 101 10.27 4.66 4.33
C ALA A 101 11.79 4.76 4.52
N LYS A 102 12.31 4.23 5.63
CA LYS A 102 13.75 4.21 5.92
C LYS A 102 14.56 3.34 4.95
N ARG A 103 14.11 2.11 4.68
CA ARG A 103 14.82 1.15 3.82
C ARG A 103 14.97 1.66 2.38
N HIS A 104 13.98 2.41 1.90
CA HIS A 104 13.95 2.90 0.53
C HIS A 104 14.22 4.40 0.44
N ASP A 105 15.09 4.94 1.30
CA ASP A 105 15.48 6.35 1.25
C ASP A 105 16.15 6.72 -0.09
N ASN A 106 16.92 5.79 -0.67
CA ASN A 106 17.49 5.94 -2.01
C ASN A 106 16.44 5.88 -3.14
N ASN A 107 15.25 5.32 -2.89
CA ASN A 107 14.16 5.19 -3.85
C ASN A 107 12.82 5.64 -3.24
N LYS A 108 12.75 6.94 -2.96
CA LYS A 108 11.60 7.60 -2.31
C LYS A 108 10.30 7.38 -3.08
N GLN A 109 10.35 7.37 -4.40
CA GLN A 109 9.16 7.19 -5.24
C GLN A 109 8.55 5.79 -5.07
N TYR A 110 9.38 4.75 -4.96
CA TYR A 110 8.91 3.40 -4.68
C TYR A 110 8.27 3.31 -3.29
N ALA A 111 8.93 3.87 -2.27
CA ALA A 111 8.41 3.93 -0.90
C ALA A 111 7.04 4.64 -0.84
N TYR A 112 6.95 5.82 -1.47
CA TYR A 112 5.75 6.62 -1.55
C TYR A 112 4.58 5.84 -2.15
N ARG A 113 4.77 5.16 -3.28
CA ARG A 113 3.70 4.36 -3.91
C ARG A 113 3.17 3.26 -2.99
N LEU A 114 4.05 2.57 -2.26
CA LEU A 114 3.63 1.54 -1.31
C LEU A 114 2.85 2.12 -0.13
N ILE A 115 3.33 3.23 0.43
CA ILE A 115 2.72 3.88 1.60
C ILE A 115 1.39 4.54 1.21
N ALA A 116 1.34 5.25 0.08
CA ALA A 116 0.13 5.90 -0.43
C ALA A 116 -0.98 4.90 -0.80
N ASN A 117 -0.63 3.66 -1.17
CA ASN A 117 -1.61 2.59 -1.36
C ASN A 117 -2.26 2.13 -0.04
N TYR A 118 -1.58 2.35 1.10
CA TYR A 118 -2.07 1.95 2.41
C TYR A 118 -2.70 3.12 3.18
N VAL A 119 -2.07 4.28 3.24
CA VAL A 119 -2.58 5.44 4.00
C VAL A 119 -3.73 6.10 3.24
N TYR A 120 -4.69 6.74 3.93
CA TYR A 120 -5.78 7.44 3.22
C TYR A 120 -5.35 8.75 2.56
N ASP A 121 -4.38 9.42 3.15
CA ASP A 121 -3.89 10.73 2.74
C ASP A 121 -2.55 10.62 1.99
N ARG A 122 -2.51 11.22 0.80
CA ARG A 122 -1.33 11.25 -0.07
C ARG A 122 -0.28 12.23 0.41
N GLU A 123 -0.67 13.36 0.96
CA GLU A 123 0.26 14.36 1.47
C GLU A 123 1.01 13.81 2.69
N LEU A 124 0.25 13.20 3.62
CA LEU A 124 0.82 12.49 4.75
C LEU A 124 1.81 11.40 4.31
N ALA A 125 1.48 10.61 3.28
CA ALA A 125 2.39 9.61 2.75
C ALA A 125 3.71 10.21 2.24
N ASN A 126 3.65 11.37 1.57
CA ASN A 126 4.84 12.09 1.12
C ASN A 126 5.68 12.60 2.30
N ASN A 127 5.03 13.18 3.30
CA ASN A 127 5.69 13.68 4.51
C ASN A 127 6.41 12.56 5.27
N ILE A 128 5.78 11.39 5.40
CA ILE A 128 6.40 10.22 6.03
C ILE A 128 7.68 9.80 5.29
N VAL A 129 7.65 9.72 3.96
CA VAL A 129 8.82 9.31 3.16
C VAL A 129 9.96 10.31 3.31
N LYS A 130 9.66 11.61 3.42
CA LYS A 130 10.67 12.65 3.61
C LYS A 130 11.24 12.67 5.03
N GLN A 131 10.38 12.57 6.05
CA GLN A 131 10.78 12.83 7.45
C GLN A 131 11.25 11.58 8.19
N ALA A 132 10.68 10.40 7.91
CA ALA A 132 10.96 9.19 8.68
C ALA A 132 12.43 8.74 8.64
N PRO A 133 13.15 8.79 7.49
CA PRO A 133 14.57 8.41 7.44
C PRO A 133 15.46 9.32 8.30
N ILE A 134 15.12 10.61 8.35
CA ILE A 134 15.85 11.62 9.14
C ILE A 134 15.57 11.40 10.63
N LYS A 135 14.28 11.34 11.01
CA LYS A 135 13.86 11.25 12.41
C LYS A 135 14.30 9.94 13.09
N TYR A 136 14.29 8.83 12.36
CA TYR A 136 14.57 7.49 12.90
C TYR A 136 15.88 6.88 12.37
N LYS A 137 16.85 7.72 11.97
CA LYS A 137 18.12 7.28 11.39
C LYS A 137 18.86 6.28 12.29
N GLU A 138 18.96 6.57 13.58
CA GLU A 138 19.71 5.77 14.56
C GLU A 138 18.97 4.53 15.05
N ARG A 139 17.64 4.50 14.94
CA ARG A 139 16.80 3.41 15.46
C ARG A 139 16.55 2.32 14.43
N ASN A 140 16.82 1.06 14.77
CA ASN A 140 16.57 -0.08 13.89
C ASN A 140 15.11 -0.55 13.89
N GLY A 141 14.34 -0.23 14.92
CA GLY A 141 12.95 -0.63 15.07
C GLY A 141 12.30 -0.03 16.32
N GLY A 142 11.07 -0.44 16.61
CA GLY A 142 10.34 0.02 17.79
C GLY A 142 10.03 1.52 17.75
N TYR A 143 9.48 2.00 16.64
CA TYR A 143 9.21 3.44 16.43
C TYR A 143 7.98 3.94 17.20
N THR A 144 7.21 3.01 17.79
CA THR A 144 5.98 3.31 18.53
C THR A 144 6.05 2.83 19.97
N LYS A 145 5.60 3.67 20.89
CA LYS A 145 5.42 3.34 22.30
C LYS A 145 3.93 3.11 22.61
N ILE A 146 3.67 2.12 23.46
CA ILE A 146 2.33 1.79 23.95
C ILE A 146 2.39 1.91 25.46
N THR A 147 1.55 2.78 26.01
CA THR A 147 1.42 3.00 27.44
C THR A 147 0.01 2.63 27.85
N LEU A 148 -0.14 1.71 28.80
CA LEU A 148 -1.44 1.33 29.34
C LEU A 148 -2.00 2.50 30.16
N LEU A 149 -3.29 2.78 29.96
CA LEU A 149 -3.99 3.74 30.81
C LEU A 149 -4.41 3.06 32.11
N PRO A 150 -4.39 3.78 33.25
CA PRO A 150 -4.76 3.21 34.54
C PRO A 150 -6.26 2.85 34.60
N LYS A 151 -7.09 3.62 33.87
CA LYS A 151 -8.54 3.44 33.86
C LYS A 151 -8.99 2.68 32.62
N SER A 152 -9.77 1.62 32.85
CA SER A 152 -10.52 0.94 31.79
C SER A 152 -11.68 1.80 31.30
N ARG A 153 -12.12 1.56 30.06
CA ARG A 153 -13.27 2.26 29.49
C ARG A 153 -14.53 1.99 30.32
N LYS A 154 -15.31 3.05 30.58
CA LYS A 154 -16.58 2.96 31.31
C LYS A 154 -17.61 2.22 30.43
N GLY A 155 -18.32 1.25 31.00
CA GLY A 155 -19.36 0.47 30.33
C GLY A 155 -18.90 -0.94 29.95
N ASP A 156 -17.91 -1.06 29.05
CA ASP A 156 -17.41 -2.36 28.55
C ASP A 156 -16.14 -2.85 29.25
N ALA A 157 -15.64 -2.11 30.25
CA ALA A 157 -14.42 -2.39 31.01
C ALA A 157 -13.17 -2.67 30.14
N ALA A 158 -13.15 -2.20 28.89
CA ALA A 158 -12.08 -2.51 27.96
C ALA A 158 -10.77 -1.79 28.37
N ARG A 159 -9.65 -2.54 28.40
CA ARG A 159 -8.32 -1.97 28.66
C ARG A 159 -7.93 -0.97 27.58
N MET A 160 -7.66 0.26 28.00
CA MET A 160 -7.26 1.35 27.12
C MET A 160 -5.73 1.50 27.12
N ALA A 161 -5.18 1.93 25.98
CA ALA A 161 -3.78 2.25 25.83
C ALA A 161 -3.58 3.49 24.94
N VAL A 162 -2.57 4.27 25.28
CA VAL A 162 -2.01 5.32 24.44
C VAL A 162 -1.02 4.69 23.49
N LEU A 163 -1.13 4.98 22.20
CA LEU A 163 -0.15 4.64 21.17
C LEU A 163 0.47 5.94 20.66
N GLU A 164 1.79 6.06 20.74
CA GLU A 164 2.52 7.28 20.37
C GLU A 164 3.75 6.96 19.50
N LEU A 165 4.09 7.87 18.60
CA LEU A 165 5.36 7.88 17.87
C LEU A 165 6.47 8.41 18.78
N LEU A 166 7.65 7.81 18.70
CA LEU A 166 8.85 8.28 19.38
C LEU A 166 9.52 9.45 18.65
#